data_AF-A0A2M7QTX8-F1
#
_entry.id   AF-A0A2M7QTX8-F1
#
_cell.length_a   1.000
_cell.length_b   1.000
_cell.length_c   1.000
_cell.angle_alpha   90.00
_cell.angle_beta   90.00
_cell.angle_gamma   90.00
#
_symmetry.space_group_name_H-M   'P 1'
#
loop_
_entity.id
_entity.type
_entity.pdbx_description
1 polymer ?
#
loop_
_entity_poly.entity_id
_entity_poly.type
_entity_poly.pdbx_seq_one_letter_code
_entity_poly.pdbx_strand_id
1 'polypeptide(L)'
;MGLLTMAALLKNPFVIAMLTIIAVFYYLSLDKTAKKALTSSETVNEVEQEVETLSSQVAVIEKKLEDAQQPLADEKVIRDELLLQKSGEYILQLPVVVAEETVPPLETQKTPWQEWQEILF
;
A
#
# COMPACT_ATOMS: atom_id res chain seq x y z
N MET A 1 21.41 54.60 -27.60
CA MET A 1 21.73 55.50 -26.46
C MET A 1 21.42 54.86 -25.10
N GLY A 2 21.54 53.52 -24.94
CA GLY A 2 21.20 52.81 -23.69
C GLY A 2 22.38 52.14 -22.97
N LEU A 3 23.50 51.90 -23.66
CA LEU A 3 24.68 51.26 -23.06
C LEU A 3 25.54 52.21 -22.22
N LEU A 4 25.60 53.50 -22.59
CA LEU A 4 26.34 54.52 -21.84
C LEU A 4 25.65 54.87 -20.50
N THR A 5 24.32 54.80 -20.45
CA THR A 5 23.55 55.03 -19.21
C THR A 5 23.69 53.87 -18.23
N MET A 6 23.79 52.62 -18.72
CA MET A 6 24.07 51.45 -17.87
C MET A 6 25.47 51.51 -17.24
N ALA A 7 26.49 51.94 -17.98
CA ALA A 7 27.85 52.09 -17.44
C ALA A 7 27.94 53.22 -16.39
N ALA A 8 27.16 54.30 -16.56
CA ALA A 8 27.09 55.40 -15.59
C ALA A 8 26.40 54.97 -14.27
N LEU A 9 25.38 54.13 -14.33
CA LEU A 9 24.71 53.54 -13.17
C LEU A 9 25.65 52.65 -12.34
N LEU A 10 26.51 51.87 -13.00
CA LEU A 10 27.53 51.01 -12.35
C LEU A 10 28.66 51.78 -11.67
N LYS A 11 28.83 53.08 -11.96
CA LYS A 11 29.80 53.96 -11.29
C LYS A 11 29.28 54.54 -9.98
N ASN A 12 27.98 54.44 -9.72
CA ASN A 12 27.39 54.96 -8.49
C ASN A 12 27.71 54.00 -7.32
N PRO A 13 28.43 54.46 -6.27
CA PRO A 13 28.84 53.61 -5.16
C PRO A 13 27.64 52.96 -4.44
N PHE A 14 26.48 53.61 -4.46
CA PHE A 14 25.25 53.06 -3.86
C PHE A 14 24.72 51.84 -4.62
N VAL A 15 24.78 51.87 -5.96
CA VAL A 15 24.33 50.75 -6.81
C VAL A 15 25.25 49.55 -6.61
N ILE A 16 26.56 49.78 -6.53
CA ILE A 16 27.54 48.72 -6.23
C ILE A 16 27.22 48.10 -4.87
N ALA A 17 27.07 48.91 -3.82
CA ALA A 17 26.76 48.42 -2.47
C ALA A 17 25.48 47.58 -2.41
N MET A 18 24.41 48.01 -3.11
CA MET A 18 23.17 47.25 -3.21
C MET A 18 23.38 45.89 -3.89
N LEU A 19 24.12 45.87 -5.00
CA LEU A 19 24.47 44.64 -5.72
C LEU A 19 25.29 43.67 -4.86
N THR A 20 26.25 44.18 -4.08
CA THR A 20 27.05 43.36 -3.16
C THR A 20 26.18 42.73 -2.08
N ILE A 21 25.23 43.49 -1.51
CA ILE A 21 24.29 42.97 -0.52
C ILE A 21 23.44 41.86 -1.12
N ILE A 22 22.88 42.08 -2.32
CA ILE A 22 22.09 41.07 -3.03
C ILE A 22 22.95 39.81 -3.29
N ALA A 23 24.18 39.97 -3.77
CA ALA A 23 25.08 38.85 -4.04
C ALA A 23 25.40 38.04 -2.77
N VAL A 24 25.64 38.72 -1.64
CA VAL A 24 25.86 38.08 -0.34
C VAL A 24 24.61 37.31 0.12
N PHE A 25 23.42 37.91 -0.02
CA PHE A 25 22.16 37.22 0.30
C PHE A 25 21.95 35.97 -0.57
N TYR A 26 22.20 36.07 -1.87
CA TYR A 26 22.11 34.93 -2.78
C TYR A 26 23.11 33.82 -2.42
N TYR A 27 24.35 34.18 -2.10
CA TYR A 27 25.38 33.22 -1.69
C TYR A 27 24.96 32.46 -0.43
N LEU A 28 24.49 33.17 0.61
CA LEU A 28 24.01 32.55 1.84
C LEU A 28 22.76 31.70 1.63
N SER A 29 21.86 32.12 0.73
CA SER A 29 20.67 31.36 0.37
C SER A 29 21.02 30.05 -0.34
N LEU A 30 21.99 30.10 -1.25
CA LEU A 30 22.44 28.94 -2.01
C LEU A 30 23.15 27.91 -1.10
N ASP A 31 24.02 28.36 -0.20
CA ASP A 31 24.72 27.48 0.75
C ASP A 31 23.74 26.72 1.67
N LYS A 32 22.71 27.41 2.19
CA LYS A 32 21.65 26.76 2.98
C LYS A 32 20.85 25.75 2.17
N THR A 33 20.56 26.06 0.91
CA THR A 33 19.79 25.18 0.02
C THR A 33 20.60 23.93 -0.35
N ALA A 34 21.88 24.09 -0.66
CA ALA A 34 22.78 22.98 -0.97
C ALA A 34 22.94 22.03 0.23
N LYS A 35 23.13 22.56 1.44
CA LYS A 35 23.20 21.77 2.68
C LYS A 35 21.91 21.00 2.93
N LYS A 36 20.75 21.66 2.76
CA LYS A 36 19.44 21.01 2.95
C LYS A 36 19.21 19.87 1.95
N ALA A 37 19.62 20.05 0.70
CA ALA A 37 19.52 19.03 -0.33
C ALA A 37 20.38 17.79 -0.01
N LEU A 38 21.61 17.99 0.49
CA LEU A 38 22.48 16.90 0.93
C LEU A 38 21.88 16.14 2.12
N THR A 39 21.44 16.86 3.16
CA THR A 39 20.82 16.22 4.35
C THR A 39 19.56 15.45 3.99
N SER A 40 18.72 15.96 3.08
CA SER A 40 17.53 15.24 2.64
C SER A 40 17.86 13.95 1.89
N SER A 41 18.94 13.93 1.09
CA SER A 41 19.36 12.70 0.40
C SER A 41 19.91 11.65 1.37
N GLU A 42 20.68 12.08 2.38
CA GLU A 42 21.22 11.17 3.40
C GLU A 42 20.12 10.58 4.27
N THR A 43 19.16 11.41 4.73
CA THR A 43 18.03 10.92 5.52
C THR A 43 17.13 9.96 4.73
N VAL A 44 16.90 10.22 3.43
CA VAL A 44 16.13 9.29 2.60
C VAL A 44 16.83 7.94 2.48
N ASN A 45 18.14 7.94 2.24
CA ASN A 45 18.92 6.71 2.13
C ASN A 45 18.96 5.92 3.45
N GLU A 46 19.07 6.61 4.59
CA GLU A 46 19.01 5.98 5.91
C GLU A 46 17.65 5.32 6.17
N VAL A 47 16.55 6.01 5.84
CA VAL A 47 15.19 5.46 5.95
C VAL A 47 14.97 4.28 5.01
N GLU A 48 15.47 4.35 3.77
CA GLU A 48 15.39 3.23 2.82
C GLU A 48 16.12 1.99 3.34
N GLN A 49 17.32 2.16 3.91
CA GLN A 49 18.06 1.07 4.54
C GLN A 49 17.31 0.50 5.75
N GLU A 50 16.74 1.35 6.61
CA GLU A 50 15.97 0.88 7.76
C GLU A 50 14.75 0.06 7.31
N VAL A 51 14.02 0.51 6.29
CA VAL A 51 12.89 -0.23 5.71
C VAL A 51 13.32 -1.59 5.16
N GLU A 52 14.44 -1.65 4.44
CA GLU A 52 14.97 -2.91 3.90
C GLU A 52 15.34 -3.89 5.04
N THR A 53 16.00 -3.39 6.09
CA THR A 53 16.37 -4.23 7.24
C THR A 53 15.15 -4.73 8.01
N LEU A 54 14.13 -3.90 8.20
CA LEU A 54 12.89 -4.30 8.87
C LEU A 54 12.12 -5.33 8.04
N SER A 55 12.02 -5.11 6.72
CA SER A 55 11.38 -6.05 5.78
C SER A 55 12.02 -7.44 5.86
N SER A 56 13.36 -7.50 5.84
CA SER A 56 14.10 -8.75 5.99
C SER A 56 13.84 -9.43 7.34
N GLN A 57 13.80 -8.66 8.44
CA GLN A 57 13.49 -9.20 9.76
C GLN A 57 12.07 -9.78 9.85
N VAL A 58 11.08 -9.08 9.28
CA VAL A 58 9.69 -9.57 9.22
C VAL A 58 9.63 -10.89 8.46
N ALA A 59 10.23 -10.97 7.27
CA ALA A 59 10.25 -12.20 6.47
C ALA A 59 10.89 -13.38 7.22
N VAL A 60 11.96 -13.13 7.98
CA VAL A 60 12.61 -14.17 8.81
C VAL A 60 11.69 -14.62 9.95
N ILE A 61 10.98 -13.70 10.60
CA ILE A 61 10.07 -14.02 11.70
C ILE A 61 8.86 -14.80 11.18
N GLU A 62 8.27 -14.37 10.07
CA GLU A 62 7.16 -15.07 9.42
C GLU A 62 7.54 -16.49 9.05
N LYS A 63 8.72 -16.69 8.44
CA LYS A 63 9.23 -18.02 8.13
C LYS A 63 9.42 -18.88 9.37
N LYS A 64 9.99 -18.33 10.45
CA LYS A 64 10.14 -19.06 11.72
C LYS A 64 8.80 -19.43 12.34
N LEU A 65 7.80 -18.57 12.19
CA LEU A 65 6.44 -18.83 12.66
C LEU A 65 5.82 -19.98 11.86
N GLU A 66 5.96 -19.96 10.53
CA GLU A 66 5.49 -21.02 9.65
C GLU A 66 6.17 -22.36 9.97
N ASP A 67 7.50 -22.36 10.08
CA ASP A 67 8.30 -23.54 10.45
C ASP A 67 7.93 -24.08 11.84
N ALA A 68 7.54 -23.22 12.78
CA ALA A 68 7.09 -23.63 14.11
C ALA A 68 5.65 -24.16 14.14
N GLN A 69 4.78 -23.66 13.25
CA GLN A 69 3.39 -24.08 13.15
C GLN A 69 3.22 -25.35 12.34
N GLN A 70 4.02 -25.59 11.30
CA GLN A 70 3.93 -26.77 10.45
C GLN A 70 3.92 -28.09 11.25
N PRO A 71 4.88 -28.37 12.15
CA PRO A 71 4.89 -29.63 12.89
C PRO A 71 3.68 -29.81 13.81
N LEU A 72 3.17 -28.71 14.39
CA LEU A 72 1.98 -28.71 15.25
C LEU A 72 0.70 -28.92 14.42
N ALA A 73 0.63 -28.32 13.24
CA ALA A 73 -0.46 -28.49 12.31
C ALA A 73 -0.49 -29.93 11.78
N ASP A 74 0.66 -30.47 11.38
CA ASP A 74 0.80 -31.84 10.88
C ASP A 74 0.47 -32.86 11.98
N GLU A 75 0.96 -32.67 13.20
CA GLU A 75 0.60 -33.52 14.35
C GLU A 75 -0.91 -33.50 14.61
N LYS A 76 -1.51 -32.31 14.59
CA LYS A 76 -2.95 -32.16 14.79
C LYS A 76 -3.74 -32.85 13.69
N VAL A 77 -3.37 -32.69 12.41
CA VAL A 77 -4.05 -33.35 11.28
C VAL A 77 -3.96 -34.87 11.41
N ILE A 78 -2.78 -35.42 11.67
CA ILE A 78 -2.59 -36.86 11.85
C ILE A 78 -3.40 -37.37 13.06
N ARG A 79 -3.44 -36.59 14.14
CA ARG A 79 -4.20 -36.93 15.34
C ARG A 79 -5.72 -36.95 15.08
N ASP A 80 -6.21 -35.95 14.35
CA ASP A 80 -7.61 -35.84 13.94
C ASP A 80 -7.99 -37.00 12.99
N GLU A 81 -7.11 -37.38 12.05
CA GLU A 81 -7.28 -38.54 11.15
C GLU A 81 -7.36 -39.87 11.92
N LEU A 82 -6.58 -40.00 13.01
CA LEU A 82 -6.59 -41.18 13.88
C LEU A 82 -7.72 -41.16 14.91
N LEU A 83 -8.57 -40.14 14.93
CA LEU A 83 -9.64 -39.92 15.92
C LEU A 83 -9.12 -39.95 17.37
N LEU A 84 -7.87 -39.55 17.58
CA LEU A 84 -7.21 -39.57 18.89
C LEU A 84 -7.45 -38.24 19.60
N GLN A 85 -8.31 -38.21 20.60
CA GLN A 85 -8.60 -36.98 21.33
C GLN A 85 -7.58 -36.72 22.44
N LYS A 86 -7.02 -35.50 22.51
CA LYS A 86 -6.15 -35.12 23.62
C LYS A 86 -6.98 -34.79 24.87
N SER A 87 -6.44 -35.04 26.06
CA SER A 87 -7.14 -34.72 27.31
C SER A 87 -7.44 -33.21 27.40
N GLY A 88 -8.73 -32.86 27.45
CA GLY A 88 -9.21 -31.47 27.54
C GLY A 88 -9.61 -30.81 26.21
N GLU A 89 -9.61 -31.52 25.08
CA GLU A 89 -10.01 -31.01 23.76
C GLU A 89 -11.54 -31.07 23.59
N TYR A 90 -12.18 -29.94 23.27
CA TYR A 90 -13.63 -29.85 23.06
C TYR A 90 -13.95 -29.87 21.55
N ILE A 91 -14.63 -30.91 21.07
CA ILE A 91 -15.08 -31.01 19.69
C ILE A 91 -16.48 -30.38 19.57
N LEU A 92 -16.57 -29.24 18.90
CA LEU A 92 -17.83 -28.57 18.58
C LEU A 92 -18.34 -29.09 17.23
N GLN A 93 -19.31 -30.00 17.25
CA GLN A 93 -20.04 -30.38 16.04
C GLN A 93 -21.06 -29.29 15.71
N LEU A 94 -20.80 -28.52 14.65
CA LEU A 94 -21.76 -27.57 14.12
C LEU A 94 -22.91 -28.34 13.45
N PRO A 95 -24.17 -28.04 13.79
CA PRO A 95 -25.30 -28.66 13.10
C PRO A 95 -25.25 -28.26 11.62
N VAL A 96 -25.32 -29.25 10.74
CA VAL A 96 -25.44 -29.03 9.30
C VAL A 96 -26.79 -28.38 9.06
N VAL A 97 -26.79 -27.07 8.85
CA VAL A 97 -27.97 -26.37 8.34
C VAL A 97 -28.07 -26.79 6.87
N VAL A 98 -28.92 -27.77 6.60
CA VAL A 98 -29.34 -28.08 5.25
C VAL A 98 -30.13 -26.85 4.79
N ALA A 99 -29.50 -25.98 4.02
CA ALA A 99 -30.21 -24.95 3.30
C ALA A 99 -31.16 -25.68 2.35
N GLU A 100 -32.47 -25.60 2.58
CA GLU A 100 -33.45 -26.01 1.59
C GLU A 100 -33.22 -25.12 0.37
N GLU A 101 -32.63 -25.68 -0.68
CA GLU A 101 -32.60 -25.06 -1.99
C GLU A 101 -34.06 -24.85 -2.42
N THR A 102 -34.49 -23.59 -2.37
CA THR A 102 -35.77 -23.18 -2.94
C THR A 102 -35.66 -23.33 -4.44
N VAL A 103 -36.16 -24.45 -4.97
CA VAL A 103 -36.29 -24.67 -6.41
C VAL A 103 -37.15 -23.53 -6.96
N PRO A 104 -36.65 -22.67 -7.87
CA PRO A 104 -37.46 -21.63 -8.45
C PRO A 104 -38.63 -22.28 -9.21
N PRO A 105 -39.85 -21.72 -9.12
CA PRO A 105 -41.00 -22.30 -9.80
C PRO A 105 -40.71 -22.36 -11.29
N LEU A 106 -40.78 -23.57 -11.86
CA LEU A 106 -40.66 -23.80 -13.30
C LEU A 106 -41.73 -22.96 -14.00
N GLU A 107 -41.31 -21.98 -14.79
CA GLU A 107 -42.20 -21.27 -15.70
C GLU A 107 -42.83 -22.31 -16.62
N THR A 108 -44.14 -22.52 -16.47
CA THR A 108 -44.92 -23.40 -17.33
C THR A 108 -44.90 -22.82 -18.73
N GLN A 109 -44.17 -23.45 -19.64
CA GLN A 109 -44.18 -23.10 -21.06
C GLN A 109 -45.63 -23.16 -21.55
N LYS A 110 -46.13 -22.03 -22.06
CA LYS A 110 -47.50 -21.92 -22.57
C LYS A 110 -47.70 -22.91 -23.70
N THR A 111 -48.84 -23.59 -23.71
CA THR A 111 -49.16 -24.49 -24.83
C THR A 111 -49.54 -23.67 -26.06
N PRO A 112 -49.32 -24.17 -27.29
CA PRO A 112 -49.60 -23.42 -28.52
C PRO A 112 -51.00 -22.82 -28.55
N TRP A 113 -52.00 -23.53 -28.01
CA TRP A 113 -53.37 -23.05 -27.90
C TRP A 113 -53.53 -21.75 -27.10
N GLN A 114 -52.76 -21.58 -26.01
CA GLN A 114 -52.79 -20.35 -25.20
C GLN A 114 -52.18 -19.16 -25.96
N GLU A 115 -51.16 -19.40 -26.78
CA GLU A 115 -50.59 -18.36 -27.64
C GLU A 115 -51.58 -17.92 -28.71
N TRP A 116 -52.31 -18.85 -29.34
CA TRP A 116 -53.35 -18.52 -30.31
C TRP A 116 -54.49 -17.69 -29.70
N GLN A 117 -54.81 -17.92 -28.44
CA GLN A 117 -55.90 -17.22 -27.75
C GLN A 117 -55.57 -15.74 -27.49
N GLU A 118 -54.30 -15.39 -27.23
CA GLU A 118 -53.83 -14.00 -27.08
C GLU A 118 -53.79 -13.23 -28.42
N ILE A 119 -53.75 -13.94 -29.56
CA ILE A 119 -53.70 -13.30 -30.88
C ILE A 119 -55.10 -13.02 -31.42
N LEU A 120 -56.07 -13.87 -31.08
CA LEU A 120 -57.45 -13.80 -31.60
C LEU A 120 -58.37 -12.89 -30.78
N PHE A 121 -58.00 -12.54 -29.54
CA PHE A 121 -58.76 -11.68 -28.63
C PHE A 121 -57.90 -10.50 -28.18
#